data_AF-A0A7K6HY57-F1
#
_entry.id   AF-A0A7K6HY57-F1
#
_cell.length_a   1.000
_cell.length_b   1.000
_cell.length_c   1.000
_cell.angle_alpha   90.00
_cell.angle_beta   90.00
_cell.angle_gamma   90.00
#
_symmetry.space_group_name_H-M   'P 1'
#
loop_
_entity.id
_entity.type
_entity.pdbx_description
1 polymer ?
#
loop_
_entity_poly.entity_id
_entity_poly.type
_entity_poly.pdbx_seq_one_letter_code
_entity_poly.pdbx_strand_id
1 'polypeptide(L)'
;MQSANTLLRKIVRSSVLPFASQHGMKKDLFPLSRTLSLPFCLKQGKSCEPSEKLDLDAWKKVMKSGLEEEVSKTVSEPKELSSLAAARETLEMWRLAGRLVPENISEEQLKTFMECPSKSAKKKYLKYLHLKELYKKSQMDKKRERRLEAQDQASKTDETKKSSFIYLQSNTMDKTYNWRAAQSMIFGQPLVFDMSYEKEMSYREVTNTVRQIVMSEGCNRRSVDPFHIHFCNFKDDSLYHREFIKQYREAWGKLLITVTDQCYTEIFPKDKLIYLTADSPKVMKTFDHDKIYIVGSMVDKSIKTGVSLARAKRLQLDTAALPLDKYLLWSTGAKNLTLDQIMHILLTLKDTADWKKALEFVPKRKYCGFVNKPVKELKKTLDLMNTLKLGKGWEEAQKQVAKNYPKK
;
A
#
# COMPACT_ATOMS: atom_id res chain seq x y z
N MET A 1 -21.79 -37.96 -42.91
CA MET A 1 -23.15 -37.86 -43.45
C MET A 1 -24.13 -38.38 -42.41
N GLN A 2 -25.13 -37.54 -42.06
CA GLN A 2 -26.44 -37.84 -41.45
C GLN A 2 -26.44 -38.62 -40.11
N SER A 3 -26.72 -37.98 -38.96
CA SER A 3 -27.98 -37.40 -38.46
C SER A 3 -28.90 -38.42 -37.76
N ALA A 4 -29.27 -38.06 -36.53
CA ALA A 4 -30.56 -38.30 -35.86
C ALA A 4 -31.02 -39.75 -35.59
N ASN A 5 -31.35 -40.04 -34.33
CA ASN A 5 -32.74 -39.87 -33.90
C ASN A 5 -32.94 -40.09 -32.40
N THR A 6 -33.47 -39.02 -31.80
CA THR A 6 -34.08 -38.92 -30.49
C THR A 6 -35.47 -39.58 -30.54
N LEU A 7 -35.81 -40.41 -29.55
CA LEU A 7 -37.16 -40.96 -29.41
C LEU A 7 -37.77 -40.52 -28.07
N LEU A 8 -38.90 -39.83 -28.21
CA LEU A 8 -39.80 -39.27 -27.21
C LEU A 8 -40.42 -40.35 -26.29
N ARG A 9 -40.77 -39.99 -25.04
CA ARG A 9 -42.16 -39.71 -24.61
C ARG A 9 -42.33 -39.66 -23.07
N LYS A 10 -42.98 -38.56 -22.63
CA LYS A 10 -43.95 -38.39 -21.52
C LYS A 10 -43.45 -38.74 -20.09
N ILE A 11 -43.76 -38.01 -19.02
CA ILE A 11 -45.12 -37.71 -18.52
C ILE A 11 -45.06 -36.46 -17.61
N VAL A 12 -46.05 -35.60 -17.80
CA VAL A 12 -46.44 -34.48 -16.92
C VAL A 12 -47.09 -35.02 -15.65
N ARG A 13 -46.70 -34.53 -14.47
CA ARG A 13 -47.62 -34.36 -13.33
C ARG A 13 -47.32 -33.06 -12.59
N SER A 14 -48.31 -32.19 -12.64
CA SER A 14 -48.48 -30.98 -11.86
C SER A 14 -48.69 -31.30 -10.38
N SER A 15 -48.17 -30.45 -9.50
CA SER A 15 -48.79 -30.15 -8.22
C SER A 15 -48.69 -28.64 -7.97
N VAL A 16 -49.81 -28.11 -7.52
CA VAL A 16 -50.21 -26.71 -7.53
C VAL A 16 -50.38 -26.26 -6.07
N LEU A 17 -50.00 -25.00 -5.80
CA LEU A 17 -50.30 -24.11 -4.66
C LEU A 17 -49.54 -24.29 -3.31
N PRO A 18 -49.43 -23.25 -2.45
CA PRO A 18 -49.68 -21.81 -2.68
C PRO A 18 -48.57 -20.86 -2.18
N PHE A 19 -48.61 -19.67 -2.80
CA PHE A 19 -48.07 -18.40 -2.33
C PHE A 19 -48.60 -18.01 -0.94
N ALA A 20 -47.73 -17.48 -0.08
CA ALA A 20 -48.13 -16.61 1.04
C ALA A 20 -47.22 -15.38 1.06
N SER A 21 -47.80 -14.26 0.64
CA SER A 21 -47.27 -12.91 0.78
C SER A 21 -47.66 -12.33 2.13
N GLN A 22 -46.73 -11.71 2.87
CA GLN A 22 -47.06 -10.63 3.81
C GLN A 22 -45.99 -9.52 3.78
N HIS A 23 -46.48 -8.31 3.48
CA HIS A 23 -45.95 -6.99 3.88
C HIS A 23 -45.53 -7.00 5.37
N GLY A 24 -44.55 -6.26 5.89
CA GLY A 24 -44.09 -4.91 5.63
C GLY A 24 -44.28 -4.08 6.92
N MET A 25 -43.23 -3.43 7.45
CA MET A 25 -43.23 -2.12 8.16
C MET A 25 -41.99 -1.90 9.05
N LYS A 26 -41.49 -0.67 8.98
CA LYS A 26 -40.39 -0.05 9.72
C LYS A 26 -40.73 0.15 11.20
N LYS A 27 -39.72 0.18 12.09
CA LYS A 27 -39.70 1.03 13.30
C LYS A 27 -38.28 1.50 13.65
N ASP A 28 -38.14 2.81 13.79
CA ASP A 28 -37.08 3.53 14.49
C ASP A 28 -37.10 3.21 15.99
N LEU A 29 -35.97 3.35 16.69
CA LEU A 29 -35.92 3.74 18.11
C LEU A 29 -34.51 4.22 18.54
N PHE A 30 -34.53 5.33 19.29
CA PHE A 30 -33.45 6.20 19.78
C PHE A 30 -32.64 5.62 20.98
N PRO A 31 -31.55 6.30 21.42
CA PRO A 31 -30.55 5.77 22.35
C PRO A 31 -30.88 6.03 23.83
N LEU A 32 -30.33 5.21 24.73
CA LEU A 32 -30.36 5.41 26.18
C LEU A 32 -28.99 5.82 26.71
N SER A 33 -28.85 7.10 27.07
CA SER A 33 -27.83 7.63 27.97
C SER A 33 -28.40 7.68 29.39
N ARG A 34 -27.69 7.11 30.38
CA ARG A 34 -27.98 7.31 31.80
C ARG A 34 -26.84 8.05 32.50
N THR A 35 -27.15 9.27 32.91
CA THR A 35 -26.44 10.11 33.87
C THR A 35 -26.71 9.61 35.29
N LEU A 36 -25.72 9.65 36.18
CA LEU A 36 -25.94 9.56 37.63
C LEU A 36 -25.25 10.73 38.34
N SER A 37 -26.05 11.38 39.16
CA SER A 37 -25.86 12.61 39.92
C SER A 37 -25.10 12.38 41.24
N LEU A 38 -24.21 13.31 41.58
CA LEU A 38 -23.55 13.46 42.88
C LEU A 38 -24.49 14.17 43.88
N PRO A 39 -24.54 13.77 45.16
CA PRO A 39 -25.07 14.61 46.22
C PRO A 39 -23.97 15.45 46.88
N PHE A 40 -24.35 16.68 47.19
CA PHE A 40 -23.61 17.71 47.90
C PHE A 40 -23.98 17.67 49.39
N CYS A 41 -23.01 17.67 50.30
CA CYS A 41 -23.27 18.04 51.70
C CYS A 41 -22.10 18.87 52.27
N LEU A 42 -22.49 19.94 52.96
CA LEU A 42 -21.70 21.08 53.42
C LEU A 42 -20.99 20.83 54.76
N LYS A 43 -19.91 21.60 54.98
CA LYS A 43 -18.96 21.61 56.11
C LYS A 43 -19.48 22.35 57.37
N GLN A 44 -19.00 21.92 58.55
CA GLN A 44 -18.30 22.70 59.63
C GLN A 44 -18.21 21.80 60.91
N GLY A 45 -17.20 21.79 61.79
CA GLY A 45 -15.97 22.57 62.03
C GLY A 45 -14.95 21.85 62.98
N LYS A 46 -13.87 22.57 63.34
CA LYS A 46 -12.64 22.35 64.20
C LYS A 46 -12.68 21.24 65.31
N SER A 47 -11.64 20.52 65.78
CA SER A 47 -10.18 20.77 66.09
C SER A 47 -9.38 19.48 66.44
N CYS A 48 -8.02 19.55 66.40
CA CYS A 48 -6.84 18.71 66.86
C CYS A 48 -7.03 17.43 67.76
N GLU A 49 -6.20 16.36 67.81
CA GLU A 49 -4.83 15.97 67.33
C GLU A 49 -4.57 14.40 67.45
N PRO A 50 -3.34 13.82 67.30
CA PRO A 50 -2.80 13.13 66.12
C PRO A 50 -2.75 11.58 66.19
N SER A 51 -2.56 10.90 65.06
CA SER A 51 -2.15 9.48 65.01
C SER A 51 -1.00 9.29 64.02
N GLU A 52 0.17 9.01 64.61
CA GLU A 52 1.35 8.27 64.14
C GLU A 52 1.75 8.37 62.65
N LYS A 53 2.88 9.05 62.40
CA LYS A 53 3.62 8.96 61.14
C LYS A 53 4.32 7.59 61.06
N LEU A 54 3.96 6.81 60.04
CA LEU A 54 4.69 5.61 59.62
C LEU A 54 6.11 5.97 59.16
N ASP A 55 7.10 5.37 59.81
CA ASP A 55 8.52 5.51 59.47
C ASP A 55 8.89 4.61 58.29
N LEU A 56 9.03 5.22 57.12
CA LEU A 56 9.37 4.56 55.85
C LEU A 56 10.84 4.09 55.80
N ASP A 57 11.70 4.61 56.67
CA ASP A 57 13.13 4.26 56.67
C ASP A 57 13.39 2.97 57.47
N ALA A 58 12.60 2.71 58.51
CA ALA A 58 12.54 1.40 59.16
C ALA A 58 12.15 0.29 58.16
N TRP A 59 11.16 0.56 57.30
CA TRP A 59 10.68 -0.40 56.29
C TRP A 59 11.71 -0.69 55.19
N LYS A 60 12.45 0.34 54.74
CA LYS A 60 13.55 0.16 53.77
C LYS A 60 14.70 -0.68 54.34
N LYS A 61 14.96 -0.57 55.64
CA LYS A 61 16.04 -1.32 56.30
C LYS A 61 15.75 -2.82 56.34
N VAL A 62 14.51 -3.19 56.64
CA VAL A 62 14.03 -4.60 56.66
C VAL A 62 14.08 -5.23 55.27
N MET A 63 13.74 -4.48 54.22
CA MET A 63 13.82 -4.99 52.84
C MET A 63 15.26 -5.14 52.33
N LYS A 64 16.20 -4.37 52.86
CA LYS A 64 17.62 -4.48 52.47
C LYS A 64 18.34 -5.64 53.15
N SER A 65 17.98 -5.99 54.38
CA SER A 65 18.58 -7.14 55.08
C SER A 65 18.18 -8.50 54.50
N GLY A 66 17.06 -8.58 53.76
CA GLY A 66 16.63 -9.81 53.10
C GLY A 66 17.34 -10.12 51.77
N LEU A 67 18.27 -9.27 51.31
CA LEU A 67 18.86 -9.39 49.97
C LEU A 67 20.35 -9.79 49.95
N GLU A 68 21.02 -9.89 51.10
CA GLU A 68 22.47 -10.14 51.15
C GLU A 68 22.90 -11.60 51.39
N GLU A 69 21.97 -12.55 51.61
CA GLU A 69 22.35 -13.95 51.91
C GLU A 69 22.29 -14.95 50.74
N GLU A 70 21.78 -14.59 49.56
CA GLU A 70 21.60 -15.52 48.42
C GLU A 70 22.36 -15.07 47.17
N VAL A 71 23.62 -14.66 47.31
CA VAL A 71 24.57 -14.61 46.19
C VAL A 71 25.86 -15.31 46.59
N SER A 72 25.85 -16.65 46.56
CA SER A 72 27.05 -17.36 46.15
C SER A 72 26.72 -18.75 45.59
N LYS A 73 27.24 -18.96 44.37
CA LYS A 73 27.40 -20.22 43.62
C LYS A 73 26.24 -20.69 42.73
N THR A 74 26.58 -20.67 41.44
CA THR A 74 26.16 -21.52 40.31
C THR A 74 25.39 -20.86 39.15
N VAL A 75 25.95 -21.10 37.95
CA VAL A 75 25.35 -21.13 36.61
C VAL A 75 25.21 -19.79 35.85
N SER A 76 25.83 -19.73 34.66
CA SER A 76 25.74 -18.66 33.64
C SER A 76 24.72 -18.96 32.53
N GLU A 77 23.70 -19.77 32.82
CA GLU A 77 22.53 -20.03 31.98
C GLU A 77 21.14 -19.69 32.61
N PRO A 78 20.93 -19.59 33.95
CA PRO A 78 19.58 -19.35 34.51
C PRO A 78 19.09 -17.92 34.30
N LYS A 79 19.99 -16.95 34.04
CA LYS A 79 19.63 -15.54 33.94
C LYS A 79 18.81 -15.21 32.69
N GLU A 80 19.08 -15.85 31.56
CA GLU A 80 18.31 -15.61 30.32
C GLU A 80 16.91 -16.22 30.40
N LEU A 81 16.79 -17.45 30.92
CA LEU A 81 15.51 -18.11 31.15
C LEU A 81 14.66 -17.37 32.19
N SER A 82 15.27 -16.91 33.28
CA SER A 82 14.63 -16.07 34.29
C SER A 82 14.14 -14.73 33.72
N SER A 83 14.93 -14.11 32.84
CA SER A 83 14.56 -12.86 32.15
C SER A 83 13.40 -13.04 31.17
N LEU A 84 13.38 -14.15 30.41
CA LEU A 84 12.30 -14.47 29.48
C LEU A 84 11.00 -14.86 30.21
N ALA A 85 11.09 -15.55 31.34
CA ALA A 85 9.94 -15.86 32.19
C ALA A 85 9.31 -14.58 32.75
N ALA A 86 10.12 -13.67 33.30
CA ALA A 86 9.66 -12.37 33.79
C ALA A 86 9.01 -11.51 32.69
N ALA A 87 9.53 -11.61 31.45
CA ALA A 87 8.94 -10.94 30.30
C ALA A 87 7.55 -11.49 29.96
N ARG A 88 7.36 -12.82 29.99
CA ARG A 88 6.07 -13.48 29.75
C ARG A 88 5.06 -13.13 30.84
N GLU A 89 5.46 -13.14 32.11
CA GLU A 89 4.60 -12.71 33.23
C GLU A 89 4.18 -11.25 33.11
N THR A 90 5.11 -10.37 32.70
CA THR A 90 4.78 -8.95 32.47
C THR A 90 3.73 -8.78 31.38
N LEU A 91 3.81 -9.59 30.31
CA LEU A 91 2.84 -9.57 29.22
C LEU A 91 1.46 -10.08 29.67
N GLU A 92 1.44 -11.15 30.46
CA GLU A 92 0.20 -11.71 31.01
C GLU A 92 -0.49 -10.73 31.98
N MET A 93 0.29 -10.10 32.86
CA MET A 93 -0.20 -9.04 33.73
C MET A 93 -0.80 -7.88 32.92
N TRP A 94 -0.16 -7.48 31.81
CA TRP A 94 -0.68 -6.40 30.95
C TRP A 94 -1.94 -6.81 30.19
N ARG A 95 -2.06 -8.09 29.82
CA ARG A 95 -3.27 -8.66 29.22
C ARG A 95 -4.44 -8.63 30.21
N LEU A 96 -4.21 -9.06 31.45
CA LEU A 96 -5.21 -8.99 32.53
C LEU A 96 -5.60 -7.54 32.86
N ALA A 97 -4.66 -6.60 32.76
CA ALA A 97 -4.92 -5.17 32.91
C ALA A 97 -5.64 -4.51 31.70
N GLY A 98 -6.12 -5.30 30.72
CA GLY A 98 -6.87 -4.82 29.55
C GLY A 98 -6.02 -4.03 28.54
N ARG A 99 -4.69 -4.20 28.55
CA ARG A 99 -3.81 -3.56 27.56
C ARG A 99 -3.86 -4.35 26.24
N LEU A 100 -3.59 -3.65 25.14
CA LEU A 100 -3.51 -4.24 23.80
C LEU A 100 -2.24 -5.09 23.65
N VAL A 101 -2.36 -6.37 23.99
CA VAL A 101 -1.29 -7.37 23.90
C VAL A 101 -1.74 -8.48 22.92
N PRO A 102 -0.88 -8.93 21.97
CA PRO A 102 -1.18 -10.05 21.07
C PRO A 102 -1.48 -11.34 21.84
N GLU A 103 -2.26 -12.27 21.27
CA GLU A 103 -2.50 -13.61 21.83
C GLU A 103 -1.26 -14.48 21.73
N ASN A 104 -0.60 -14.49 20.57
CA ASN A 104 0.59 -15.30 20.29
C ASN A 104 1.83 -14.43 20.04
N ILE A 105 2.89 -14.64 20.83
CA ILE A 105 4.17 -13.91 20.72
C ILE A 105 5.30 -14.92 20.52
N SER A 106 5.99 -14.83 19.38
CA SER A 106 7.18 -15.66 19.08
C SER A 106 8.39 -15.23 19.92
N GLU A 107 9.36 -16.13 20.12
CA GLU A 107 10.56 -15.86 20.91
C GLU A 107 11.38 -14.66 20.38
N GLU A 108 11.50 -14.50 19.06
CA GLU A 108 12.17 -13.34 18.44
C GLU A 108 11.47 -12.01 18.78
N GLN A 109 10.14 -12.01 18.83
CA GLN A 109 9.34 -10.84 19.18
C GLN A 109 9.45 -10.52 20.66
N LEU A 110 9.60 -11.54 21.50
CA LEU A 110 9.83 -11.40 22.94
C LEU A 110 11.21 -10.79 23.20
N LYS A 111 12.24 -11.24 22.47
CA LYS A 111 13.58 -10.64 22.51
C LYS A 111 13.54 -9.15 22.12
N THR A 112 12.85 -8.82 21.03
CA THR A 112 12.66 -7.43 20.57
C THR A 112 11.89 -6.57 21.61
N PHE A 113 10.92 -7.16 22.32
CA PHE A 113 10.21 -6.49 23.41
C PHE A 113 11.13 -6.17 24.59
N MET A 114 12.07 -7.06 24.89
CA MET A 114 13.06 -6.85 25.96
C MET A 114 14.06 -5.76 25.62
N GLU A 115 14.49 -5.70 24.36
CA GLU A 115 15.41 -4.69 23.82
C GLU A 115 14.80 -3.28 23.74
N CYS A 116 13.49 -3.11 23.95
CA CYS A 116 12.84 -1.81 23.93
C CYS A 116 13.30 -0.92 25.11
N PRO A 117 13.77 0.32 24.86
CA PRO A 117 14.45 1.15 25.85
C PRO A 117 13.53 1.78 26.91
N SER A 118 12.20 1.79 26.70
CA SER A 118 11.26 2.41 27.63
C SER A 118 9.93 1.67 27.72
N LYS A 119 9.20 1.87 28.83
CA LYS A 119 7.83 1.32 29.01
C LYS A 119 6.87 1.79 27.91
N SER A 120 7.03 3.03 27.42
CA SER A 120 6.23 3.57 26.32
C SER A 120 6.55 2.91 24.98
N ALA A 121 7.83 2.64 24.69
CA ALA A 121 8.24 1.90 23.51
C ALA A 121 7.69 0.46 23.52
N LYS A 122 7.78 -0.23 24.68
CA LYS A 122 7.20 -1.56 24.91
C LYS A 122 5.69 -1.58 24.63
N LYS A 123 4.93 -0.62 25.17
CA LYS A 123 3.48 -0.47 24.90
C LYS A 123 3.18 -0.24 23.43
N LYS A 124 3.95 0.61 22.75
CA LYS A 124 3.76 0.91 21.32
C LYS A 124 4.04 -0.31 20.44
N TYR A 125 5.07 -1.09 20.79
CA TYR A 125 5.44 -2.32 20.11
C TYR A 125 4.36 -3.41 20.26
N LEU A 126 3.87 -3.64 21.47
CA LEU A 126 2.77 -4.60 21.71
C LEU A 126 1.48 -4.20 21.00
N LYS A 127 1.13 -2.91 21.04
CA LYS A 127 -0.01 -2.38 20.28
C LYS A 127 0.13 -2.65 18.78
N TYR A 128 1.32 -2.44 18.21
CA TYR A 128 1.60 -2.75 16.81
C TYR A 128 1.42 -4.25 16.50
N LEU A 129 1.95 -5.14 17.35
CA LEU A 129 1.79 -6.58 17.16
C LEU A 129 0.32 -7.01 17.26
N HIS A 130 -0.44 -6.46 18.22
CA HIS A 130 -1.85 -6.79 18.43
C HIS A 130 -2.71 -6.35 17.23
N LEU A 131 -2.49 -5.13 16.72
CA LEU A 131 -3.12 -4.64 15.50
C LEU A 131 -2.80 -5.52 14.28
N LYS A 132 -1.56 -6.01 14.18
CA LYS A 132 -1.13 -6.92 13.10
C LYS A 132 -1.82 -8.28 13.18
N GLU A 133 -2.04 -8.80 14.39
CA GLU A 133 -2.78 -10.04 14.62
C GLU A 133 -4.26 -9.90 14.28
N LEU A 134 -4.91 -8.83 14.75
CA LEU A 134 -6.31 -8.52 14.40
C LEU A 134 -6.49 -8.40 12.89
N TYR A 135 -5.56 -7.73 12.20
CA TYR A 135 -5.59 -7.63 10.74
C TYR A 135 -5.49 -9.01 10.08
N LYS A 136 -4.60 -9.89 10.56
CA LYS A 136 -4.48 -11.26 10.06
C LYS A 136 -5.75 -12.08 10.32
N LYS A 137 -6.33 -12.02 11.53
CA LYS A 137 -7.58 -12.69 11.86
C LYS A 137 -8.71 -12.23 10.94
N SER A 138 -8.90 -10.92 10.77
CA SER A 138 -9.89 -10.36 9.85
C SER A 138 -9.71 -10.84 8.40
N GLN A 139 -8.47 -10.98 7.91
CA GLN A 139 -8.22 -11.54 6.58
C GLN A 139 -8.56 -13.03 6.49
N MET A 140 -8.27 -13.80 7.54
CA MET A 140 -8.61 -15.22 7.62
C MET A 140 -10.12 -15.43 7.72
N ASP A 141 -10.81 -14.59 8.49
CA ASP A 141 -12.27 -14.60 8.63
C ASP A 141 -12.94 -14.24 7.30
N LYS A 142 -12.51 -13.16 6.63
CA LYS A 142 -12.96 -12.83 5.27
C LYS A 142 -12.67 -13.91 4.24
N LYS A 143 -11.63 -14.73 4.44
CA LYS A 143 -11.32 -15.88 3.59
C LYS A 143 -12.20 -17.08 3.93
N ARG A 144 -12.54 -17.27 5.21
CA ARG A 144 -13.45 -18.32 5.69
C ARG A 144 -14.88 -18.02 5.26
N GLU A 145 -15.35 -16.79 5.41
CA GLU A 145 -16.63 -16.30 4.89
C GLU A 145 -16.74 -16.56 3.39
N ARG A 146 -15.76 -16.13 2.59
CA ARG A 146 -15.74 -16.43 1.14
C ARG A 146 -15.74 -17.92 0.81
N ARG A 147 -15.15 -18.77 1.66
CA ARG A 147 -15.17 -20.24 1.47
C ARG A 147 -16.54 -20.82 1.81
N LEU A 148 -17.18 -20.34 2.87
CA LEU A 148 -18.53 -20.74 3.27
C LEU A 148 -19.55 -20.27 2.23
N GLU A 149 -19.44 -19.04 1.75
CA GLU A 149 -20.24 -18.51 0.64
C GLU A 149 -20.06 -19.34 -0.64
N ALA A 150 -18.82 -19.74 -0.97
CA ALA A 150 -18.56 -20.62 -2.11
C ALA A 150 -19.12 -22.04 -1.91
N GLN A 151 -19.19 -22.53 -0.67
CA GLN A 151 -19.71 -23.85 -0.33
C GLN A 151 -21.26 -23.87 -0.29
N ASP A 152 -21.88 -22.78 0.16
CA ASP A 152 -23.33 -22.55 0.10
C ASP A 152 -23.83 -22.28 -1.33
N GLN A 153 -23.01 -21.64 -2.18
CA GLN A 153 -23.28 -21.52 -3.61
C GLN A 153 -23.08 -22.85 -4.35
N ALA A 154 -22.24 -23.76 -3.85
CA ALA A 154 -22.08 -25.09 -4.43
C ALA A 154 -23.22 -26.06 -4.06
N SER A 155 -23.90 -25.84 -2.92
CA SER A 155 -25.05 -26.65 -2.49
C SER A 155 -26.38 -26.16 -3.07
N LYS A 156 -26.46 -24.90 -3.48
CA LYS A 156 -27.58 -24.32 -4.22
C LYS A 156 -27.20 -24.11 -5.68
N THR A 157 -27.74 -24.97 -6.56
CA THR A 157 -27.99 -24.75 -8.00
C THR A 157 -27.05 -25.44 -9.00
N ASP A 158 -27.69 -25.90 -10.07
CA ASP A 158 -27.27 -26.22 -11.45
C ASP A 158 -26.40 -25.13 -12.13
N GLU A 159 -25.39 -24.59 -11.42
CA GLU A 159 -24.52 -23.46 -11.80
C GLU A 159 -23.07 -23.86 -12.10
N THR A 160 -22.77 -25.15 -12.24
CA THR A 160 -21.44 -25.68 -12.59
C THR A 160 -20.89 -25.06 -13.89
N LYS A 161 -21.76 -24.60 -14.79
CA LYS A 161 -21.39 -23.94 -16.05
C LYS A 161 -20.80 -22.53 -15.86
N LYS A 162 -21.26 -21.75 -14.87
CA LYS A 162 -20.75 -20.37 -14.66
C LYS A 162 -19.38 -20.36 -14.00
N SER A 163 -19.14 -21.21 -13.01
CA SER A 163 -17.84 -21.35 -12.34
C SER A 163 -16.77 -21.92 -13.28
N SER A 164 -17.13 -22.94 -14.09
CA SER A 164 -16.24 -23.50 -15.12
C SER A 164 -15.91 -22.48 -16.21
N PHE A 165 -16.87 -21.66 -16.64
CA PHE A 165 -16.64 -20.59 -17.62
C PHE A 165 -15.69 -19.51 -17.09
N ILE A 166 -15.84 -19.09 -15.82
CA ILE A 166 -14.95 -18.10 -15.19
C ILE A 166 -13.50 -18.64 -15.10
N TYR A 167 -13.32 -19.90 -14.69
CA TYR A 167 -11.99 -20.54 -14.63
C TYR A 167 -11.38 -20.75 -16.02
N LEU A 168 -12.20 -21.12 -17.01
CA LEU A 168 -11.74 -21.28 -18.38
C LEU A 168 -11.35 -19.92 -18.99
N GLN A 169 -12.11 -18.87 -18.69
CA GLN A 169 -11.84 -17.51 -19.11
C GLN A 169 -10.58 -16.96 -18.46
N SER A 170 -10.33 -17.21 -17.17
CA SER A 170 -9.09 -16.78 -16.51
C SER A 170 -7.85 -17.46 -17.08
N ASN A 171 -7.92 -18.77 -17.33
CA ASN A 171 -6.81 -19.50 -17.97
C ASN A 171 -6.57 -19.06 -19.43
N THR A 172 -7.64 -18.76 -20.17
CA THR A 172 -7.53 -18.27 -21.55
C THR A 172 -6.95 -16.86 -21.59
N MET A 173 -7.39 -15.98 -20.68
CA MET A 173 -6.85 -14.63 -20.56
C MET A 173 -5.37 -14.66 -20.15
N ASP A 174 -4.97 -15.53 -19.23
CA ASP A 174 -3.57 -15.66 -18.83
C ASP A 174 -2.68 -16.14 -19.98
N LYS A 175 -3.15 -17.10 -20.79
CA LYS A 175 -2.49 -17.50 -22.05
C LYS A 175 -2.34 -16.32 -23.01
N THR A 176 -3.40 -15.54 -23.23
CA THR A 176 -3.35 -14.36 -24.10
C THR A 176 -2.36 -13.32 -23.59
N TYR A 177 -2.34 -13.05 -22.29
CA TYR A 177 -1.42 -12.11 -21.66
C TYR A 177 0.04 -12.58 -21.76
N ASN A 178 0.29 -13.86 -21.52
CA ASN A 178 1.63 -14.43 -21.66
C ASN A 178 2.08 -14.44 -23.13
N TRP A 179 1.16 -14.69 -24.08
CA TRP A 179 1.46 -14.57 -25.50
C TRP A 179 1.86 -13.15 -25.88
N ARG A 180 1.12 -12.13 -25.41
CA ARG A 180 1.46 -10.72 -25.67
C ARG A 180 2.82 -10.34 -25.08
N ALA A 181 3.13 -10.80 -23.86
CA ALA A 181 4.44 -10.57 -23.26
C ALA A 181 5.56 -11.30 -24.01
N ALA A 182 5.33 -12.53 -24.48
CA ALA A 182 6.31 -13.25 -25.28
C ALA A 182 6.55 -12.56 -26.64
N GLN A 183 5.49 -12.04 -27.27
CA GLN A 183 5.60 -11.23 -28.48
C GLN A 183 6.37 -9.93 -28.23
N SER A 184 6.15 -9.27 -27.07
CA SER A 184 6.89 -8.05 -26.75
C SER A 184 8.38 -8.31 -26.54
N MET A 185 8.80 -9.50 -26.10
CA MET A 185 10.23 -9.83 -26.02
C MET A 185 10.96 -9.78 -27.37
N ILE A 186 10.25 -10.03 -28.47
CA ILE A 186 10.82 -10.07 -29.82
C ILE A 186 10.62 -8.73 -30.55
N PHE A 187 9.40 -8.18 -30.48
CA PHE A 187 8.98 -7.03 -31.28
C PHE A 187 8.62 -5.78 -30.47
N GLY A 188 8.56 -5.91 -29.14
CA GLY A 188 8.14 -4.84 -28.26
C GLY A 188 9.22 -3.77 -28.08
N GLN A 189 8.78 -2.52 -27.96
CA GLN A 189 9.64 -1.41 -27.58
C GLN A 189 10.29 -1.70 -26.20
N PRO A 190 11.62 -1.57 -26.05
CA PRO A 190 12.26 -1.77 -24.76
C PRO A 190 11.92 -0.67 -23.75
N LEU A 191 11.66 -1.08 -22.50
CA LEU A 191 11.55 -0.20 -21.34
C LEU A 191 12.48 -0.70 -20.23
N VAL A 192 13.41 0.15 -19.81
CA VAL A 192 14.45 -0.21 -18.85
C VAL A 192 14.07 0.23 -17.44
N PHE A 193 14.19 -0.70 -16.49
CA PHE A 193 14.25 -0.42 -15.06
C PHE A 193 15.70 -0.52 -14.60
N ASP A 194 16.29 0.60 -14.18
CA ASP A 194 17.66 0.68 -13.69
C ASP A 194 17.74 0.26 -12.20
N MET A 195 18.34 -0.89 -11.93
CA MET A 195 18.43 -1.52 -10.60
C MET A 195 19.65 -1.06 -9.78
N SER A 196 20.28 0.06 -10.16
CA SER A 196 21.50 0.53 -9.53
C SER A 196 21.34 1.24 -8.17
N TYR A 197 20.12 1.30 -7.61
CA TYR A 197 19.76 2.16 -6.47
C TYR A 197 19.69 1.44 -5.12
N GLU A 198 20.14 0.18 -5.05
CA GLU A 198 20.02 -0.63 -3.84
C GLU A 198 20.68 0.03 -2.63
N LYS A 199 21.87 0.61 -2.81
CA LYS A 199 22.66 1.22 -1.73
C LYS A 199 22.04 2.52 -1.21
N GLU A 200 21.24 3.18 -2.04
CA GLU A 200 20.52 4.40 -1.69
C GLU A 200 19.20 4.12 -0.96
N MET A 201 18.81 2.86 -0.75
CA MET A 201 17.52 2.53 -0.14
C MET A 201 17.66 1.72 1.13
N SER A 202 16.79 1.99 2.10
CA SER A 202 16.57 1.06 3.20
C SER A 202 15.91 -0.23 2.70
N TYR A 203 16.06 -1.33 3.46
CA TYR A 203 15.39 -2.60 3.14
C TYR A 203 13.88 -2.44 2.87
N ARG A 204 13.20 -1.59 3.65
CA ARG A 204 11.75 -1.31 3.47
C ARG A 204 11.46 -0.59 2.16
N GLU A 205 12.36 0.28 1.70
CA GLU A 205 12.25 1.00 0.44
C GLU A 205 12.53 0.06 -0.74
N VAL A 206 13.53 -0.84 -0.64
CA VAL A 206 13.75 -1.91 -1.63
C VAL A 206 12.50 -2.79 -1.77
N THR A 207 11.93 -3.29 -0.66
CA THR A 207 10.68 -4.10 -0.71
C THR A 207 9.53 -3.34 -1.39
N ASN A 208 9.41 -2.03 -1.16
CA ASN A 208 8.36 -1.23 -1.80
C ASN A 208 8.64 -0.98 -3.28
N THR A 209 9.91 -0.80 -3.65
CA THR A 209 10.36 -0.66 -5.04
C THR A 209 10.00 -1.92 -5.83
N VAL A 210 10.37 -3.09 -5.29
CA VAL A 210 10.01 -4.39 -5.89
C VAL A 210 8.51 -4.54 -6.05
N ARG A 211 7.71 -4.17 -5.03
CA ARG A 211 6.24 -4.20 -5.15
C ARG A 211 5.70 -3.33 -6.27
N GLN A 212 6.23 -2.12 -6.44
CA GLN A 212 5.79 -1.24 -7.53
C GLN A 212 6.17 -1.82 -8.89
N ILE A 213 7.35 -2.42 -9.03
CA ILE A 213 7.78 -3.08 -10.27
C ILE A 213 6.93 -4.30 -10.58
N VAL A 214 6.55 -5.10 -9.57
CA VAL A 214 5.62 -6.22 -9.74
C VAL A 214 4.25 -5.73 -10.25
N MET A 215 3.78 -4.59 -9.76
CA MET A 215 2.57 -3.95 -10.27
C MET A 215 2.75 -3.46 -11.72
N SER A 216 3.90 -2.88 -12.05
CA SER A 216 4.27 -2.43 -13.40
C SER A 216 4.32 -3.58 -14.40
N GLU A 217 4.98 -4.69 -14.07
CA GLU A 217 5.03 -5.88 -14.92
C GLU A 217 3.61 -6.45 -15.12
N GLY A 218 2.84 -6.57 -14.04
CA GLY A 218 1.47 -7.07 -14.13
C GLY A 218 0.56 -6.20 -15.00
N CYS A 219 0.69 -4.87 -14.98
CA CYS A 219 -0.09 -4.00 -15.86
C CYS A 219 0.42 -4.00 -17.30
N ASN A 220 1.73 -4.08 -17.52
CA ASN A 220 2.34 -4.24 -18.83
C ASN A 220 1.84 -5.52 -19.53
N ARG A 221 1.83 -6.65 -18.81
CA ARG A 221 1.36 -7.96 -19.31
C ARG A 221 -0.11 -7.95 -19.76
N ARG A 222 -0.93 -7.07 -19.16
CA ARG A 222 -2.34 -6.87 -19.53
C ARG A 222 -2.56 -5.85 -20.64
N SER A 223 -1.52 -5.10 -21.03
CA SER A 223 -1.60 -4.15 -22.15
C SER A 223 -1.95 -4.87 -23.45
N VAL A 224 -2.55 -4.13 -24.38
CA VAL A 224 -2.74 -4.61 -25.77
C VAL A 224 -1.40 -4.66 -26.49
N ASP A 225 -0.53 -3.69 -26.20
CA ASP A 225 0.79 -3.54 -26.82
C ASP A 225 1.85 -3.30 -25.71
N PRO A 226 2.32 -4.39 -25.05
CA PRO A 226 3.26 -4.30 -23.94
C PRO A 226 4.65 -3.80 -24.35
N PHE A 227 5.38 -3.19 -23.42
CA PHE A 227 6.83 -3.03 -23.55
C PHE A 227 7.55 -4.37 -23.38
N HIS A 228 8.74 -4.48 -23.97
CA HIS A 228 9.72 -5.45 -23.50
C HIS A 228 10.40 -4.88 -22.25
N ILE A 229 10.14 -5.47 -21.09
CA ILE A 229 10.74 -4.99 -19.84
C ILE A 229 12.17 -5.52 -19.73
N HIS A 230 13.11 -4.61 -19.48
CA HIS A 230 14.51 -4.90 -19.17
C HIS A 230 14.86 -4.49 -17.75
N PHE A 231 15.37 -5.40 -16.95
CA PHE A 231 16.02 -5.10 -15.66
C PHE A 231 17.53 -5.07 -15.90
N CYS A 232 18.11 -3.87 -15.86
CA CYS A 232 19.54 -3.65 -16.09
C CYS A 232 20.25 -3.31 -14.78
N ASN A 233 21.57 -3.49 -14.74
CA ASN A 233 22.37 -3.40 -13.51
C ASN A 233 21.84 -4.30 -12.39
N PHE A 234 21.17 -5.41 -12.76
CA PHE A 234 20.57 -6.34 -11.83
C PHE A 234 21.60 -7.38 -11.40
N LYS A 235 22.01 -7.33 -10.13
CA LYS A 235 22.97 -8.29 -9.58
C LYS A 235 22.24 -9.49 -8.99
N ASP A 236 22.72 -10.67 -9.29
CA ASP A 236 22.35 -11.86 -8.54
C ASP A 236 22.74 -11.68 -7.06
N ASP A 237 22.02 -12.37 -6.18
CA ASP A 237 22.10 -12.23 -4.71
C ASP A 237 21.90 -10.83 -4.11
N SER A 238 21.49 -9.85 -4.91
CA SER A 238 21.11 -8.51 -4.43
C SER A 238 19.84 -8.52 -3.56
N LEU A 239 19.61 -7.45 -2.80
CA LEU A 239 18.35 -7.29 -2.05
C LEU A 239 17.14 -7.24 -3.00
N TYR A 240 17.28 -6.65 -4.19
CA TYR A 240 16.25 -6.74 -5.22
C TYR A 240 15.95 -8.20 -5.56
N HIS A 241 16.96 -9.00 -5.88
CA HIS A 241 16.78 -10.40 -6.29
C HIS A 241 16.03 -11.21 -5.23
N ARG A 242 16.44 -11.10 -3.96
CA ARG A 242 15.79 -11.77 -2.84
C ARG A 242 14.33 -11.36 -2.67
N GLU A 243 14.03 -10.07 -2.81
CA GLU A 243 12.65 -9.57 -2.69
C GLU A 243 11.79 -9.94 -3.91
N PHE A 244 12.36 -10.01 -5.12
CA PHE A 244 11.64 -10.49 -6.30
C PHE A 244 11.29 -11.97 -6.20
N ILE A 245 12.23 -12.83 -5.79
CA ILE A 245 11.96 -14.26 -5.51
C ILE A 245 10.83 -14.39 -4.48
N LYS A 246 10.81 -13.56 -3.44
CA LYS A 246 9.75 -13.58 -2.42
C LYS A 246 8.36 -13.21 -2.98
N GLN A 247 8.29 -12.23 -3.88
CA GLN A 247 7.02 -11.81 -4.49
C GLN A 247 6.53 -12.82 -5.53
N TYR A 248 7.40 -13.24 -6.45
CA TYR A 248 7.05 -14.10 -7.58
C TYR A 248 7.12 -15.60 -7.26
N ARG A 249 7.86 -16.00 -6.22
CA ARG A 249 8.14 -17.41 -5.88
C ARG A 249 8.66 -18.15 -7.11
N GLU A 250 8.12 -19.34 -7.38
CA GLU A 250 8.45 -20.19 -8.53
C GLU A 250 8.18 -19.53 -9.89
N ALA A 251 7.41 -18.44 -9.94
CA ALA A 251 7.14 -17.72 -11.17
C ALA A 251 8.30 -16.81 -11.62
N TRP A 252 9.29 -16.52 -10.75
CA TRP A 252 10.41 -15.63 -11.08
C TRP A 252 11.14 -16.06 -12.35
N GLY A 253 11.51 -17.35 -12.46
CA GLY A 253 12.17 -17.90 -13.64
C GLY A 253 11.26 -18.11 -14.86
N LYS A 254 9.98 -17.76 -14.75
CA LYS A 254 8.98 -17.86 -15.83
C LYS A 254 8.52 -16.50 -16.35
N LEU A 255 9.06 -15.41 -15.80
CA LEU A 255 8.73 -14.07 -16.25
C LEU A 255 9.26 -13.84 -17.67
N LEU A 256 8.44 -13.22 -18.50
CA LEU A 256 8.75 -12.88 -19.88
C LEU A 256 9.37 -11.48 -19.93
N ILE A 257 10.52 -11.34 -19.27
CA ILE A 257 11.31 -10.11 -19.16
C ILE A 257 12.79 -10.44 -19.37
N THR A 258 13.58 -9.45 -19.76
CA THR A 258 15.04 -9.60 -19.83
C THR A 258 15.68 -9.09 -18.54
N VAL A 259 16.46 -9.92 -17.87
CA VAL A 259 17.23 -9.56 -16.67
C VAL A 259 18.72 -9.66 -16.98
N THR A 260 19.48 -8.63 -16.67
CA THR A 260 20.93 -8.58 -16.90
C THR A 260 21.65 -7.72 -15.87
N ASP A 261 22.87 -8.11 -15.54
CA ASP A 261 23.81 -7.36 -14.71
C ASP A 261 24.50 -6.22 -15.47
N GLN A 262 24.45 -6.22 -16.79
CA GLN A 262 25.06 -5.21 -17.66
C GLN A 262 24.37 -3.85 -17.56
N CYS A 263 25.13 -2.81 -17.89
CA CYS A 263 24.59 -1.46 -18.00
C CYS A 263 23.74 -1.35 -19.28
N TYR A 264 22.63 -0.61 -19.20
CA TYR A 264 21.79 -0.35 -20.38
C TYR A 264 22.52 0.36 -21.53
N THR A 265 23.66 1.01 -21.27
CA THR A 265 24.52 1.61 -22.31
C THR A 265 25.37 0.61 -23.08
N GLU A 266 25.51 -0.61 -22.58
CA GLU A 266 26.27 -1.69 -23.22
C GLU A 266 25.38 -2.53 -24.14
N ILE A 267 24.08 -2.64 -23.81
CA ILE A 267 23.10 -3.44 -24.55
C ILE A 267 22.27 -2.64 -25.56
N PHE A 268 22.19 -1.30 -25.41
CA PHE A 268 21.40 -0.45 -26.29
C PHE A 268 22.19 0.72 -26.88
N PRO A 269 21.84 1.17 -28.11
CA PRO A 269 22.43 2.37 -28.70
C PRO A 269 22.18 3.60 -27.83
N LYS A 270 23.25 4.28 -27.45
CA LYS A 270 23.23 5.40 -26.50
C LYS A 270 22.34 6.56 -26.93
N ASP A 271 22.28 6.84 -28.23
CA ASP A 271 21.46 7.87 -28.88
C ASP A 271 19.94 7.59 -28.79
N LYS A 272 19.55 6.32 -28.57
CA LYS A 272 18.16 5.93 -28.36
C LYS A 272 17.72 6.01 -26.91
N LEU A 273 18.64 6.10 -25.95
CA LEU A 273 18.34 6.07 -24.53
C LEU A 273 17.86 7.43 -24.01
N ILE A 274 16.71 7.45 -23.34
CA ILE A 274 16.20 8.62 -22.62
C ILE A 274 15.97 8.26 -21.16
N TYR A 275 16.73 8.88 -20.26
CA TYR A 275 16.56 8.69 -18.82
C TYR A 275 15.44 9.58 -18.29
N LEU A 276 14.36 8.97 -17.80
CA LEU A 276 13.24 9.68 -17.20
C LEU A 276 13.56 10.08 -15.75
N THR A 277 13.54 11.38 -15.50
CA THR A 277 13.75 11.93 -14.15
C THR A 277 12.99 13.25 -13.99
N ALA A 278 12.34 13.43 -12.83
CA ALA A 278 11.59 14.63 -12.50
C ALA A 278 12.49 15.88 -12.43
N ASP A 279 13.79 15.69 -12.20
CA ASP A 279 14.78 16.77 -12.07
C ASP A 279 15.36 17.22 -13.42
N SER A 280 14.95 16.59 -14.55
CA SER A 280 15.47 16.96 -15.87
C SER A 280 15.01 18.37 -16.25
N PRO A 281 15.91 19.23 -16.77
CA PRO A 281 15.52 20.53 -17.31
C PRO A 281 14.77 20.41 -18.64
N LYS A 282 14.95 19.29 -19.37
CA LYS A 282 14.24 19.00 -20.62
C LYS A 282 12.90 18.36 -20.30
N VAL A 283 11.81 18.97 -20.76
CA VAL A 283 10.44 18.46 -20.59
C VAL A 283 10.02 17.65 -21.82
N MET A 284 9.56 16.42 -21.60
CA MET A 284 9.05 15.54 -22.64
C MET A 284 7.80 16.14 -23.29
N LYS A 285 7.82 16.28 -24.62
CA LYS A 285 6.71 16.88 -25.39
C LYS A 285 5.83 15.82 -26.02
N THR A 286 6.44 14.81 -26.61
CA THR A 286 5.80 13.71 -27.34
C THR A 286 6.39 12.39 -26.87
N PHE A 287 5.61 11.33 -27.00
CA PHE A 287 6.12 9.97 -26.89
C PHE A 287 6.71 9.56 -28.23
N ASP A 288 7.92 9.03 -28.18
CA ASP A 288 8.70 8.53 -29.31
C ASP A 288 8.81 7.00 -29.19
N HIS A 289 8.36 6.29 -30.22
CA HIS A 289 8.35 4.83 -30.31
C HIS A 289 9.73 4.25 -30.68
N ASP A 290 10.65 5.07 -31.21
CA ASP A 290 12.02 4.65 -31.57
C ASP A 290 13.02 4.80 -30.42
N LYS A 291 12.60 5.45 -29.33
CA LYS A 291 13.42 5.68 -28.12
C LYS A 291 13.22 4.59 -27.08
N ILE A 292 14.22 4.43 -26.23
CA ILE A 292 14.24 3.49 -25.12
C ILE A 292 14.24 4.30 -23.83
N TYR A 293 13.14 4.23 -23.10
CA TYR A 293 13.00 4.97 -21.84
C TYR A 293 13.64 4.18 -20.69
N ILE A 294 14.36 4.89 -19.82
CA ILE A 294 14.95 4.34 -18.61
C ILE A 294 14.25 4.95 -17.40
N VAL A 295 13.81 4.11 -16.47
CA VAL A 295 13.19 4.49 -15.20
C VAL A 295 14.10 3.99 -14.07
N GLY A 296 14.50 4.90 -13.17
CA GLY A 296 15.28 4.51 -11.99
C GLY A 296 14.45 3.70 -11.01
N SER A 297 14.86 2.48 -10.70
CA SER A 297 14.15 1.59 -9.77
C SER A 297 14.40 1.98 -8.32
N MET A 298 13.80 3.08 -7.87
CA MET A 298 13.98 3.60 -6.52
C MET A 298 12.68 4.11 -5.93
N VAL A 299 12.47 3.85 -4.64
CA VAL A 299 11.42 4.48 -3.82
C VAL A 299 12.09 5.17 -2.65
N ASP A 300 11.95 6.49 -2.56
CA ASP A 300 12.53 7.30 -1.51
C ASP A 300 11.44 7.92 -0.61
N LYS A 301 11.44 7.61 0.68
CA LYS A 301 10.49 8.24 1.62
C LYS A 301 10.80 9.71 1.86
N SER A 302 12.09 10.04 1.88
CA SER A 302 12.60 11.40 1.85
C SER A 302 13.24 11.63 0.49
N ILE A 303 12.70 12.58 -0.27
CA ILE A 303 13.06 12.79 -1.67
C ILE A 303 14.55 13.09 -1.79
N LYS A 304 15.26 12.29 -2.59
CA LYS A 304 16.68 12.48 -2.90
C LYS A 304 16.80 13.13 -4.28
N THR A 305 16.67 14.45 -4.30
CA THR A 305 16.72 15.24 -5.54
C THR A 305 18.05 15.05 -6.27
N GLY A 306 17.99 14.91 -7.59
CA GLY A 306 19.14 14.90 -8.48
C GLY A 306 19.91 13.58 -8.58
N VAL A 307 19.59 12.54 -7.82
CA VAL A 307 20.35 11.27 -7.85
C VAL A 307 20.31 10.62 -9.23
N SER A 308 19.12 10.46 -9.81
CA SER A 308 18.95 9.85 -11.13
C SER A 308 19.47 10.75 -12.25
N LEU A 309 19.28 12.08 -12.13
CA LEU A 309 19.83 13.05 -13.08
C LEU A 309 21.36 13.01 -13.10
N ALA A 310 22.00 12.94 -11.94
CA ALA A 310 23.46 12.86 -11.84
C ALA A 310 24.00 11.58 -12.48
N ARG A 311 23.33 10.43 -12.27
CA ARG A 311 23.69 9.16 -12.91
C ARG A 311 23.57 9.25 -14.44
N ALA A 312 22.45 9.76 -14.96
CA ALA A 312 22.25 9.93 -16.40
C ALA A 312 23.31 10.86 -17.02
N LYS A 313 23.63 11.98 -16.36
CA LYS A 313 24.66 12.92 -16.81
C LYS A 313 26.07 12.31 -16.83
N ARG A 314 26.44 11.51 -15.83
CA ARG A 314 27.74 10.80 -15.81
C ARG A 314 27.91 9.85 -16.98
N LEU A 315 26.81 9.21 -17.40
CA LEU A 315 26.77 8.35 -18.57
C LEU A 315 26.53 9.13 -19.88
N GLN A 316 26.39 10.46 -19.81
CA GLN A 316 26.09 11.37 -20.94
C GLN A 316 24.85 10.95 -21.73
N LEU A 317 23.77 10.65 -21.02
CA LEU A 317 22.48 10.29 -21.61
C LEU A 317 21.57 11.50 -21.74
N ASP A 318 20.67 11.45 -22.71
CA ASP A 318 19.55 12.38 -22.74
C ASP A 318 18.60 12.11 -21.56
N THR A 319 18.04 13.19 -21.03
CA THR A 319 17.14 13.14 -19.89
C THR A 319 15.83 13.84 -20.21
N ALA A 320 14.72 13.36 -19.66
CA ALA A 320 13.42 14.02 -19.82
C ALA A 320 12.57 13.94 -18.54
N ALA A 321 11.87 15.04 -18.25
CA ALA A 321 10.85 15.12 -17.21
C ALA A 321 9.46 15.06 -17.85
N LEU A 322 8.49 14.47 -17.15
CA LEU A 322 7.09 14.51 -17.59
C LEU A 322 6.56 15.95 -17.52
N PRO A 323 5.68 16.38 -18.45
CA PRO A 323 5.12 17.73 -18.52
C PRO A 323 4.04 18.00 -17.47
N LEU A 324 4.26 17.63 -16.20
CA LEU A 324 3.26 17.71 -15.14
C LEU A 324 2.72 19.13 -14.95
N ASP A 325 3.60 20.14 -14.90
CA ASP A 325 3.20 21.54 -14.73
C ASP A 325 2.45 22.13 -15.93
N LYS A 326 2.60 21.52 -17.11
CA LYS A 326 1.90 21.95 -18.32
C LYS A 326 0.43 21.50 -18.30
N TYR A 327 0.15 20.32 -17.75
CA TYR A 327 -1.16 19.69 -17.84
C TYR A 327 -1.91 19.66 -16.50
N LEU A 328 -1.23 19.72 -15.35
CA LEU A 328 -1.83 19.58 -14.03
C LEU A 328 -1.58 20.82 -13.19
N LEU A 329 -2.65 21.38 -12.61
CA LEU A 329 -2.53 22.43 -11.60
C LEU A 329 -2.12 21.80 -10.27
N TRP A 330 -0.81 21.68 -10.06
CA TRP A 330 -0.22 20.99 -8.92
C TRP A 330 -0.64 21.65 -7.60
N SER A 331 -1.03 20.83 -6.61
CA SER A 331 -1.53 21.30 -5.32
C SER A 331 -0.63 20.89 -4.16
N THR A 332 -0.30 19.60 -4.07
CA THR A 332 0.40 19.06 -2.90
C THR A 332 1.35 17.90 -3.24
N GLY A 333 2.37 17.75 -2.40
CA GLY A 333 3.33 16.66 -2.50
C GLY A 333 4.33 16.81 -3.64
N ALA A 334 5.25 15.85 -3.74
CA ALA A 334 6.30 15.89 -4.73
C ALA A 334 5.88 15.31 -6.09
N LYS A 335 6.54 15.82 -7.13
CA LYS A 335 6.36 15.46 -8.54
C LYS A 335 7.03 14.15 -8.93
N ASN A 336 7.72 13.51 -7.99
CA ASN A 336 8.21 12.15 -8.12
C ASN A 336 7.00 11.20 -8.08
N LEU A 337 6.77 10.51 -9.19
CA LEU A 337 5.72 9.51 -9.34
C LEU A 337 6.29 8.11 -9.06
N THR A 338 5.41 7.19 -8.69
CA THR A 338 5.81 5.80 -8.41
C THR A 338 6.07 5.03 -9.72
N LEU A 339 6.79 3.91 -9.63
CA LEU A 339 7.18 3.13 -10.81
C LEU A 339 5.97 2.55 -11.57
N ASP A 340 4.91 2.18 -10.83
CA ASP A 340 3.64 1.74 -11.40
C ASP A 340 2.89 2.88 -12.10
N GLN A 341 2.92 4.10 -11.53
CA GLN A 341 2.33 5.29 -12.17
C GLN A 341 3.05 5.63 -13.48
N ILE A 342 4.39 5.61 -13.47
CA ILE A 342 5.18 5.83 -14.69
C ILE A 342 4.86 4.78 -15.75
N MET A 343 4.78 3.50 -15.38
CA MET A 343 4.40 2.44 -16.31
C MET A 343 3.02 2.71 -16.94
N HIS A 344 2.01 3.05 -16.14
CA HIS A 344 0.68 3.38 -16.67
C HIS A 344 0.68 4.59 -17.60
N ILE A 345 1.43 5.64 -17.25
CA ILE A 345 1.60 6.83 -18.09
C ILE A 345 2.23 6.45 -19.42
N LEU A 346 3.35 5.72 -19.41
CA LEU A 346 4.06 5.34 -20.63
C LEU A 346 3.24 4.41 -21.53
N LEU A 347 2.54 3.43 -20.96
CA LEU A 347 1.63 2.55 -21.72
C LEU A 347 0.51 3.35 -22.38
N THR A 348 -0.07 4.31 -21.66
CA THR A 348 -1.16 5.15 -22.20
C THR A 348 -0.64 6.06 -23.31
N LEU A 349 0.54 6.64 -23.14
CA LEU A 349 1.16 7.47 -24.18
C LEU A 349 1.55 6.66 -25.43
N LYS A 350 2.03 5.43 -25.24
CA LYS A 350 2.36 4.52 -26.34
C LYS A 350 1.14 4.20 -27.21
N ASP A 351 -0.02 4.06 -26.57
CA ASP A 351 -1.30 3.75 -27.24
C ASP A 351 -1.98 4.99 -27.85
N THR A 352 -2.05 6.11 -27.11
CA THR A 352 -2.91 7.24 -27.51
C THR A 352 -2.18 8.54 -27.81
N ALA A 353 -0.89 8.65 -27.47
CA ALA A 353 -0.11 9.89 -27.51
C ALA A 353 -0.77 11.09 -26.77
N ASP A 354 -1.75 10.83 -25.90
CA ASP A 354 -2.51 11.87 -25.19
C ASP A 354 -2.06 12.01 -23.74
N TRP A 355 -1.38 13.13 -23.46
CA TRP A 355 -0.94 13.51 -22.13
C TRP A 355 -2.08 13.68 -21.13
N LYS A 356 -3.27 14.14 -21.54
CA LYS A 356 -4.39 14.30 -20.59
C LYS A 356 -4.83 12.94 -20.07
N LYS A 357 -5.10 12.00 -20.98
CA LYS A 357 -5.44 10.61 -20.64
C LYS A 357 -4.34 9.94 -19.82
N ALA A 358 -3.08 10.08 -20.22
CA ALA A 358 -1.96 9.48 -19.50
C ALA A 358 -1.79 10.05 -18.08
N LEU A 359 -2.01 11.34 -17.87
CA LEU A 359 -1.83 11.97 -16.56
C LEU A 359 -3.01 11.76 -15.61
N GLU A 360 -4.10 11.09 -16.02
CA GLU A 360 -5.16 10.63 -15.11
C GLU A 360 -4.66 9.62 -14.08
N PHE A 361 -3.56 8.92 -14.38
CA PHE A 361 -2.91 7.99 -13.45
C PHE A 361 -2.11 8.71 -12.34
N VAL A 362 -1.95 10.03 -12.41
CA VAL A 362 -1.44 10.81 -11.29
C VAL A 362 -2.51 10.86 -10.18
N PRO A 363 -2.18 10.61 -8.91
CA PRO A 363 -3.17 10.65 -7.83
C PRO A 363 -3.90 11.99 -7.74
N LYS A 364 -5.24 11.97 -7.82
CA LYS A 364 -6.10 13.18 -7.80
C LYS A 364 -5.83 14.13 -6.62
N ARG A 365 -5.37 13.62 -5.48
CA ARG A 365 -4.99 14.45 -4.31
C ARG A 365 -3.79 15.38 -4.56
N LYS A 366 -2.96 15.11 -5.58
CA LYS A 366 -1.74 15.88 -5.89
C LYS A 366 -2.02 17.13 -6.73
N TYR A 367 -3.19 17.26 -7.37
CA TYR A 367 -3.51 18.38 -8.25
C TYR A 367 -4.99 18.81 -8.11
N CYS A 368 -5.30 20.07 -8.43
CA CYS A 368 -6.66 20.62 -8.32
C CYS A 368 -7.50 20.41 -9.59
N GLY A 369 -6.86 20.26 -10.74
CA GLY A 369 -7.51 20.00 -12.02
C GLY A 369 -6.53 20.01 -13.18
N PHE A 370 -7.02 19.67 -14.37
CA PHE A 370 -6.26 19.81 -15.60
C PHE A 370 -6.23 21.26 -16.06
N VAL A 371 -5.09 21.67 -16.61
CA VAL A 371 -4.86 23.01 -17.17
C VAL A 371 -5.64 23.09 -18.50
N ASN A 372 -6.74 23.84 -18.50
CA ASN A 372 -7.58 24.05 -19.69
C ASN A 372 -7.29 25.39 -20.42
N LYS A 373 -6.48 26.27 -19.82
CA LYS A 373 -6.07 27.61 -20.35
C LYS A 373 -4.61 27.92 -19.94
N PRO A 374 -3.91 28.88 -20.57
CA PRO A 374 -2.49 29.13 -20.30
C PRO A 374 -2.19 29.36 -18.81
N VAL A 375 -1.13 28.72 -18.31
CA VAL A 375 -0.72 28.65 -16.88
C VAL A 375 -0.64 30.03 -16.19
N LYS A 376 -0.39 31.10 -16.94
CA LYS A 376 -0.30 32.48 -16.42
C LYS A 376 -1.63 33.00 -15.86
N GLU A 377 -2.76 32.63 -16.44
CA GLU A 377 -4.08 33.06 -15.94
C GLU A 377 -4.53 32.21 -14.75
N LEU A 378 -4.16 30.93 -14.71
CA LEU A 378 -4.54 30.01 -13.66
C LEU A 378 -3.72 30.15 -12.37
N LYS A 379 -2.45 30.57 -12.46
CA LYS A 379 -1.68 30.96 -11.25
C LYS A 379 -2.32 32.15 -10.56
N LYS A 380 -2.74 33.16 -11.32
CA LYS A 380 -3.48 34.31 -10.78
C LYS A 380 -4.77 33.87 -10.08
N THR A 381 -5.55 32.93 -10.66
CA THR A 381 -6.78 32.46 -10.02
C THR A 381 -6.54 31.55 -8.82
N LEU A 382 -5.49 30.73 -8.83
CA LEU A 382 -5.11 29.89 -7.68
C LEU A 382 -4.60 30.75 -6.51
N ASP A 383 -3.76 31.74 -6.81
CA ASP A 383 -3.28 32.71 -5.82
C ASP A 383 -4.46 33.49 -5.23
N LEU A 384 -5.41 33.93 -6.08
CA LEU A 384 -6.66 34.59 -5.68
C LEU A 384 -7.54 33.67 -4.79
N MET A 385 -7.69 32.40 -5.15
CA MET A 385 -8.45 31.43 -4.34
C MET A 385 -7.79 31.15 -2.99
N ASN A 386 -6.46 31.12 -2.95
CA ASN A 386 -5.71 30.95 -1.71
C ASN A 386 -5.81 32.21 -0.82
N THR A 387 -5.82 33.41 -1.42
CA THR A 387 -6.08 34.67 -0.68
C THR A 387 -7.52 34.74 -0.17
N LEU A 388 -8.50 34.30 -0.97
CA LEU A 388 -9.92 34.26 -0.59
C LEU A 388 -10.22 33.22 0.50
N LYS A 389 -9.49 32.10 0.54
CA LYS A 389 -9.61 31.13 1.65
C LYS A 389 -9.04 31.64 2.97
N LEU A 390 -8.18 32.66 2.93
CA LEU A 390 -7.58 33.29 4.10
C LEU A 390 -8.35 34.53 4.58
N GLY A 391 -9.29 35.07 3.79
CA GLY A 391 -10.07 36.26 4.11
C GLY A 391 -11.57 35.98 4.24
N LYS A 392 -12.18 36.38 5.36
CA LYS A 392 -13.64 36.41 5.54
C LYS A 392 -14.28 37.31 4.46
N GLY A 393 -15.15 36.75 3.62
CA GLY A 393 -15.89 37.50 2.60
C GLY A 393 -16.48 36.62 1.50
N TRP A 394 -17.24 35.59 1.88
CA TRP A 394 -17.78 34.59 0.95
C TRP A 394 -18.82 35.17 -0.04
N GLU A 395 -19.50 36.27 0.32
CA GLU A 395 -20.62 36.82 -0.45
C GLU A 395 -20.22 37.79 -1.58
N GLU A 396 -19.21 38.65 -1.39
CA GLU A 396 -18.69 39.49 -2.49
C GLU A 396 -18.00 38.66 -3.58
N ALA A 397 -17.33 37.57 -3.19
CA ALA A 397 -16.63 36.67 -4.11
C ALA A 397 -17.62 35.91 -5.02
N GLN A 398 -18.76 35.47 -4.51
CA GLN A 398 -19.80 34.83 -5.33
C GLN A 398 -20.40 35.80 -6.36
N LYS A 399 -20.57 37.07 -6.01
CA LYS A 399 -21.07 38.11 -6.95
C LYS A 399 -20.07 38.40 -8.08
N GLN A 400 -18.77 38.42 -7.79
CA GLN A 400 -17.71 38.61 -8.80
C GLN A 400 -17.56 37.40 -9.74
N VAL A 401 -17.64 36.17 -9.22
CA VAL A 401 -17.58 34.95 -10.03
C VAL A 401 -18.81 34.81 -10.92
N ALA A 402 -20.02 35.13 -10.43
CA ALA A 402 -21.25 35.13 -11.22
C ALA A 402 -21.26 36.18 -12.33
N LYS A 403 -20.61 37.33 -12.13
CA LYS A 403 -20.46 38.37 -13.17
C LYS A 403 -19.55 37.94 -14.33
N ASN A 404 -18.50 37.17 -14.03
CA ASN A 404 -17.50 36.78 -15.02
C ASN A 404 -17.87 35.51 -15.82
N TYR A 405 -18.87 34.74 -15.37
CA TYR A 405 -19.30 33.50 -16.04
C TYR A 405 -20.82 33.32 -15.93
N PRO A 406 -21.63 33.97 -16.78
CA PRO A 406 -23.06 33.68 -16.84
C PRO A 406 -23.26 32.26 -17.38
N LYS A 407 -23.97 31.42 -16.62
CA LYS A 407 -24.29 30.04 -17.01
C LYS A 407 -25.07 30.06 -18.32
N LYS A 408 -24.58 29.34 -19.33
CA LYS A 408 -25.36 28.86 -20.47
C LYS A 408 -25.73 27.41 -20.24
#